data_AF-A0A6V7XXF5-F1
#
_entry.id   AF-A0A6V7XXF5-F1
#
_cell.length_a   1.000
_cell.length_b   1.000
_cell.length_c   1.000
_cell.angle_alpha   90.00
_cell.angle_beta   90.00
_cell.angle_gamma   90.00
#
_symmetry.space_group_name_H-M   'P 1'
#
loop_
_entity.id
_entity.type
_entity.pdbx_description
1 polymer ?
#
loop_
_entity_poly.entity_id
_entity_poly.type
_entity_poly.pdbx_seq_one_letter_code
_entity_poly.pdbx_strand_id
1 'polypeptide(L)'
;MFFTISNGFLERMLEEPISPLTFLSISAIITTISLFFCGIPICIQIYRRNSAKDISGFPFLMGFLGGSFWLRYGFLKSDLTMITVNVVGVTLMIFYLMFYFYYSQPKTNFV
;
A
#
# COMPACT_ATOMS: atom_id res chain seq x y z
N MET A 1 -7.65 4.54 25.51
CA MET A 1 -7.82 3.12 25.14
C MET A 1 -6.94 2.70 23.95
N PHE A 2 -6.77 3.52 22.90
CA PHE A 2 -5.87 3.20 21.78
C PHE A 2 -4.36 3.23 22.12
N PHE A 3 -3.93 4.05 23.07
CA PHE A 3 -2.53 4.07 23.56
C PHE A 3 -2.18 2.89 24.49
N THR A 4 -3.17 2.19 25.03
CA THR A 4 -2.96 1.00 25.87
C THR A 4 -2.73 -0.25 25.02
N ILE A 5 -3.26 -0.29 23.80
CA ILE A 5 -3.08 -1.44 22.89
C ILE A 5 -1.65 -1.48 22.34
N SER A 6 -1.03 -0.33 22.03
CA SER A 6 0.35 -0.32 21.54
C SER A 6 1.36 -0.77 22.61
N ASN A 7 1.19 -0.31 23.86
CA ASN A 7 2.10 -0.65 24.96
C ASN A 7 1.83 -2.06 25.50
N GLY A 8 0.57 -2.47 25.66
CA GLY A 8 0.22 -3.83 26.09
C GLY A 8 0.48 -4.91 25.05
N PHE A 9 0.49 -4.57 23.76
CA PHE A 9 0.93 -5.48 22.70
C PHE A 9 2.45 -5.65 22.67
N LEU A 10 3.21 -4.56 22.84
CA LEU A 10 4.68 -4.63 22.93
C LEU A 10 5.15 -5.39 24.17
N GLU A 11 4.52 -5.21 25.32
CA GLU A 11 4.88 -5.96 26.54
C GLU A 11 4.50 -7.45 26.43
N ARG A 12 3.35 -7.78 25.81
CA ARG A 12 3.01 -9.18 25.45
C ARG A 12 3.98 -9.81 24.45
N MET A 13 4.60 -9.03 23.56
CA MET A 13 5.60 -9.51 22.61
C MET A 13 6.96 -9.82 23.28
N LEU A 14 7.22 -9.25 24.46
CA LEU A 14 8.46 -9.46 25.22
C LEU A 14 8.34 -10.57 26.28
N GLU A 15 7.13 -10.97 26.69
CA GLU A 15 6.89 -11.95 27.76
C GLU A 15 6.59 -13.39 27.29
N GLU A 16 6.22 -13.63 26.03
CA GLU A 16 5.76 -14.96 25.59
C GLU A 16 6.90 -15.87 25.10
N PRO A 17 7.07 -17.09 25.66
CA PRO A 17 7.95 -18.10 25.09
C PRO A 17 7.45 -18.53 23.70
N ILE A 18 8.33 -19.09 22.87
CA ILE A 18 8.12 -19.41 21.44
C ILE A 18 6.76 -20.10 21.19
N SER A 19 5.72 -19.31 20.90
CA SER A 19 4.34 -19.76 20.72
C SER A 19 3.87 -19.47 19.29
N PRO A 20 2.89 -20.23 18.74
CA PRO A 20 2.39 -20.06 17.37
C PRO A 20 1.88 -18.63 17.07
N LEU A 21 1.57 -17.85 18.11
CA LEU A 21 1.13 -16.47 18.00
C LEU A 21 2.24 -15.54 17.50
N THR A 22 3.50 -15.76 17.92
CA THR A 22 4.65 -14.96 17.47
C THR A 22 4.95 -15.21 16.00
N PHE A 23 4.85 -16.45 15.54
CA PHE A 23 5.01 -16.80 14.12
C PHE A 23 3.91 -16.15 13.26
N LEU A 24 2.67 -16.15 13.74
CA LEU A 24 1.56 -15.48 13.07
C LEU A 24 1.77 -13.96 13.00
N SER A 25 2.28 -13.34 14.08
CA SER A 25 2.53 -11.90 14.11
C SER A 25 3.65 -11.49 13.15
N ILE A 26 4.76 -12.23 13.13
CA ILE A 26 5.89 -11.97 12.23
C ILE A 26 5.47 -12.15 10.77
N SER A 27 4.76 -13.23 10.44
CA SER A 27 4.26 -13.47 9.08
C SER A 27 3.26 -12.41 8.62
N ALA A 28 2.39 -11.93 9.51
CA ALA A 28 1.47 -10.83 9.21
C ALA A 28 2.23 -9.53 8.86
N ILE A 29 3.24 -9.16 9.65
CA ILE A 29 4.07 -7.98 9.39
C ILE A 29 4.81 -8.11 8.05
N ILE A 30 5.44 -9.25 7.78
CA ILE A 30 6.15 -9.50 6.51
C ILE A 30 5.19 -9.40 5.33
N THR A 31 3.98 -9.95 5.47
CA THR A 31 2.96 -9.91 4.41
C THR A 31 2.46 -8.49 4.18
N THR A 32 2.19 -7.71 5.23
CA THR A 32 1.81 -6.30 5.12
C THR A 32 2.90 -5.46 4.46
N ILE A 33 4.17 -5.67 4.83
CA ILE A 33 5.31 -5.02 4.18
C ILE A 33 5.33 -5.40 2.70
N SER A 34 5.26 -6.69 2.38
CA SER A 34 5.25 -7.20 1.00
C SER A 34 4.10 -6.61 0.16
N LEU A 35 2.94 -6.39 0.78
CA LEU A 35 1.78 -5.77 0.12
C LEU A 35 2.06 -4.33 -0.32
N PHE A 36 2.86 -3.56 0.43
CA PHE A 36 3.30 -2.23 0.00
C PHE A 36 4.20 -2.27 -1.24
N PHE A 37 4.97 -3.35 -1.41
CA PHE A 37 5.85 -3.55 -2.58
C PHE A 37 5.12 -4.14 -3.80
N CYS A 38 3.82 -4.49 -3.70
CA CYS A 38 3.07 -5.11 -4.80
C CYS A 38 3.04 -4.27 -6.09
N GLY A 39 3.16 -2.93 -5.99
CA GLY A 39 3.21 -2.05 -7.16
C GLY A 39 4.53 -2.09 -7.93
N ILE A 40 5.64 -2.43 -7.27
CA ILE A 40 6.98 -2.45 -7.86
C ILE A 40 7.17 -3.49 -8.97
N PRO A 41 6.76 -4.76 -8.84
CA PRO A 41 6.89 -5.72 -9.94
C PRO A 41 6.09 -5.30 -11.17
N ILE A 42 4.96 -4.60 -10.99
CA ILE A 42 4.16 -4.07 -12.09
C ILE A 42 4.90 -2.91 -12.76
N CYS A 43 5.45 -1.96 -11.99
CA CYS A 43 6.30 -0.88 -12.52
C CYS A 43 7.54 -1.42 -13.26
N ILE A 44 8.19 -2.46 -12.74
CA ILE A 44 9.33 -3.12 -13.40
C ILE A 44 8.89 -3.74 -14.73
N GLN A 45 7.72 -4.38 -14.80
CA GLN A 45 7.21 -4.93 -16.05
C GLN A 45 6.92 -3.83 -17.09
N ILE A 46 6.31 -2.73 -16.66
CA ILE A 46 6.07 -1.55 -17.52
C ILE A 46 7.40 -0.98 -18.04
N TYR A 47 8.38 -0.82 -17.15
CA TYR A 47 9.72 -0.32 -17.51
C TYR A 47 10.41 -1.24 -18.52
N ARG A 48 10.42 -2.55 -18.26
CA ARG A 48 11.05 -3.54 -19.17
C ARG A 48 10.41 -3.57 -20.54
N ARG A 49 9.08 -3.38 -20.62
CA ARG A 49 8.35 -3.37 -21.89
C ARG A 49 8.35 -2.01 -22.58
N ASN A 50 8.80 -0.93 -21.90
CA ASN A 50 8.71 0.46 -22.36
C ASN A 50 7.29 0.86 -22.85
N SER A 51 6.26 0.15 -22.38
CA SER A 51 4.88 0.30 -22.83
C SER A 51 3.95 -0.29 -21.78
N ALA A 52 2.90 0.45 -21.43
CA ALA A 52 1.85 -0.01 -20.53
C ALA A 52 0.68 -0.72 -21.26
N LYS A 53 0.78 -0.96 -22.58
CA LYS A 53 -0.35 -1.38 -23.44
C LYS A 53 -1.03 -2.70 -23.02
N ASP A 54 -0.29 -3.62 -22.42
CA ASP A 54 -0.80 -4.95 -22.00
C ASP A 54 -1.11 -5.03 -20.49
N ILE A 55 -0.83 -3.96 -19.73
CA ILE A 55 -0.97 -3.94 -18.28
C ILE A 55 -2.17 -3.06 -17.96
N SER A 56 -3.20 -3.60 -17.31
CA SER A 56 -4.34 -2.80 -16.89
C SER A 56 -3.93 -1.90 -15.72
N GLY A 57 -4.04 -0.57 -15.88
CA GLY A 57 -3.85 0.40 -14.80
C GLY A 57 -4.98 0.40 -13.75
N PHE A 58 -6.01 -0.40 -13.96
CA PHE A 58 -7.20 -0.50 -13.11
C PHE A 58 -6.91 -0.84 -11.63
N PRO A 59 -5.97 -1.76 -11.29
CA PRO A 59 -5.64 -2.08 -9.90
C PRO A 59 -5.06 -0.89 -9.13
N PHE A 60 -4.24 -0.06 -9.78
CA PHE A 60 -3.69 1.16 -9.17
C PHE A 60 -4.78 2.19 -8.92
N LEU A 61 -5.70 2.37 -9.88
CA LEU A 61 -6.82 3.29 -9.75
C LEU A 61 -7.78 2.84 -8.63
N MET A 62 -8.12 1.55 -8.58
CA MET A 62 -8.94 0.98 -7.52
C MET A 62 -8.28 1.10 -6.15
N GLY A 63 -6.96 0.87 -6.05
CA GLY A 63 -6.19 1.08 -4.82
C GLY A 63 -6.21 2.53 -4.35
N PHE A 64 -6.04 3.48 -5.28
CA PHE A 64 -6.14 4.91 -5.00
C PHE A 64 -7.54 5.31 -4.49
N LEU A 65 -8.60 4.86 -5.16
CA LEU A 65 -9.98 5.15 -4.76
C LEU A 65 -10.31 4.53 -3.39
N GLY A 66 -9.94 3.27 -3.18
CA GLY A 66 -10.13 2.58 -1.91
C GLY A 66 -9.40 3.29 -0.76
N GLY A 67 -8.12 3.63 -0.95
CA GLY A 67 -7.35 4.39 0.04
C GLY A 67 -7.94 5.78 0.32
N SER A 68 -8.46 6.46 -0.71
CA SER A 68 -9.10 7.77 -0.56
C SER A 68 -10.40 7.69 0.25
N PHE A 69 -11.21 6.63 0.06
CA PHE A 69 -12.41 6.41 0.87
C PHE A 69 -12.07 6.13 2.33
N TRP A 70 -11.07 5.28 2.59
CA TRP A 70 -10.62 5.01 3.95
C TRP A 70 -9.99 6.23 4.63
N LEU A 71 -9.26 7.04 3.87
CA LEU A 71 -8.74 8.31 4.36
C LEU A 71 -9.88 9.26 4.76
N ARG A 72 -10.89 9.41 3.91
CA ARG A 72 -12.08 10.22 4.21
C ARG A 72 -12.82 9.70 5.44
N TYR A 73 -12.92 8.39 5.59
CA TYR A 73 -13.50 7.77 6.78
C TYR A 73 -12.66 8.04 8.04
N GLY A 74 -11.33 7.98 7.96
CA GLY A 74 -10.43 8.34 9.06
C GLY A 74 -10.63 9.78 9.54
N PHE A 75 -10.79 10.74 8.61
CA PHE A 75 -11.14 12.12 8.96
C PHE A 75 -12.49 12.23 9.66
N LEU A 76 -13.52 11.51 9.18
CA LEU A 76 -14.84 11.51 9.82
C LEU A 76 -14.82 10.92 11.23
N LYS A 77 -14.02 9.87 11.45
CA LYS A 77 -13.82 9.23 12.75
C LYS A 77 -12.84 10.00 13.66
N SER A 78 -12.13 10.99 13.13
CA SER A 78 -11.00 11.67 13.78
C SER A 78 -9.92 10.70 14.28
N ASP A 79 -9.69 9.61 13.53
CA ASP A 79 -8.69 8.59 13.87
C ASP A 79 -7.37 8.89 13.14
N LEU A 80 -6.41 9.44 13.89
CA LEU A 80 -5.09 9.82 13.36
C LEU A 80 -4.29 8.63 12.83
N THR A 81 -4.48 7.43 13.38
CA THR A 81 -3.77 6.23 12.93
C THR A 81 -4.20 5.88 11.51
N MET A 82 -5.52 5.87 11.32
CA MET A 82 -6.13 5.54 10.04
C MET A 82 -5.82 6.59 8.96
N ILE A 83 -5.85 7.86 9.34
CA ILE A 83 -5.45 8.98 8.45
C ILE A 83 -4.00 8.78 8.01
N THR A 84 -3.07 8.61 8.96
CA THR A 84 -1.64 8.52 8.65
C THR A 84 -1.33 7.35 7.71
N VAL A 85 -1.86 6.16 8.02
CA VAL A 85 -1.62 4.94 7.19
C VAL A 85 -2.19 5.11 5.79
N ASN A 86 -3.42 5.64 5.65
CA ASN A 86 -4.04 5.79 4.33
C ASN A 86 -3.45 6.96 3.54
N VAL A 87 -2.98 8.04 4.16
CA VAL A 87 -2.23 9.11 3.47
C VAL A 87 -0.99 8.55 2.80
N VAL A 88 -0.20 7.76 3.52
CA VAL A 88 1.02 7.13 2.98
C VAL A 88 0.66 6.18 1.83
N GLY A 89 -0.36 5.33 2.01
CA GLY A 89 -0.83 4.40 0.99
C GLY A 89 -1.35 5.08 -0.28
N VAL A 90 -2.18 6.12 -0.14
CA VAL A 90 -2.70 6.92 -1.25
C VAL A 90 -1.57 7.63 -1.99
N THR A 91 -0.62 8.20 -1.26
CA THR A 91 0.55 8.86 -1.86
C THR A 91 1.36 7.91 -2.72
N LEU A 92 1.64 6.70 -2.23
CA LEU A 92 2.32 5.65 -3.00
C LEU A 92 1.53 5.23 -4.24
N MET A 93 0.20 5.06 -4.11
CA MET A 93 -0.66 4.72 -5.25
C MET A 93 -0.65 5.80 -6.32
N ILE A 94 -0.63 7.08 -5.94
CA ILE A 94 -0.49 8.20 -6.89
C ILE A 94 0.83 8.09 -7.64
N PHE A 95 1.95 7.80 -6.96
CA PHE A 95 3.25 7.61 -7.62
C PHE A 95 3.21 6.46 -8.65
N TYR A 96 2.61 5.32 -8.30
CA TYR A 96 2.46 4.21 -9.24
C TYR A 96 1.55 4.57 -10.43
N LEU A 97 0.46 5.31 -10.19
CA LEU A 97 -0.45 5.77 -11.23
C LEU A 97 0.23 6.76 -12.19
N MET A 98 1.01 7.70 -11.66
CA MET A 98 1.80 8.65 -12.47
C MET A 98 2.82 7.92 -13.34
N PHE A 99 3.55 6.96 -12.76
CA PHE A 99 4.49 6.13 -13.51
C PHE A 99 3.77 5.35 -14.62
N TYR A 100 2.64 4.73 -14.31
CA TYR A 100 1.81 4.04 -15.30
C TYR A 100 1.38 4.97 -16.44
N PHE A 101 0.85 6.16 -16.12
CA PHE A 101 0.41 7.11 -17.14
C PHE A 101 1.53 7.59 -18.04
N TYR A 102 2.74 7.84 -17.49
CA TYR A 102 3.91 8.24 -18.28
C TYR A 102 4.27 7.22 -19.36
N TYR A 103 4.24 5.93 -19.03
CA TYR A 103 4.51 4.84 -19.99
C TYR A 103 3.28 4.41 -20.82
N SER A 104 2.09 4.88 -20.46
CA SER A 104 0.85 4.63 -21.20
C SER A 104 0.56 5.68 -22.28
N GLN A 105 1.21 6.85 -22.24
CA GLN A 105 1.02 7.85 -23.29
C GLN A 105 1.56 7.30 -24.63
N PRO A 106 0.74 7.27 -25.70
CA PRO A 106 1.24 6.94 -27.02
C PRO A 106 2.25 8.02 -27.42
N LYS A 107 3.48 7.61 -27.77
CA LYS A 107 4.38 8.50 -28.52
C LYS A 107 3.68 8.81 -29.84
N THR A 108 3.00 9.95 -29.93
CA THR A 108 2.44 10.46 -31.18
C THR A 108 3.62 10.82 -32.09
N ASN A 109 4.10 9.82 -32.84
CA ASN A 109 4.95 10.06 -33.99
C ASN A 109 4.03 10.67 -35.05
N PHE A 110 4.00 12.00 -35.10
CA PHE A 110 3.54 12.73 -36.27
C PHE A 110 4.53 12.40 -37.39
N VAL A 111 4.16 11.44 -38.23
CA VAL A 111 4.79 11.17 -39.53
C VAL A 111 3.97 11.86 -40.60
#